data_AF-A0A1H3XZA3-F1
#
_entry.id   AF-A0A1H3XZA3-F1
#
_cell.length_a   1.000
_cell.length_b   1.000
_cell.length_c   1.000
_cell.angle_alpha   90.00
_cell.angle_beta   90.00
_cell.angle_gamma   90.00
#
_symmetry.space_group_name_H-M   'P 1'
#
loop_
_entity.id
_entity.type
_entity.pdbx_description
1 polymer ?
#
loop_
_entity_poly.entity_id
_entity_poly.type
_entity_poly.pdbx_seq_one_letter_code
_entity_poly.pdbx_strand_id
1 'polypeptide(L)'
;MELQPGACYKIQAQHIPALRQFGNFEFVVIIVHANDTSDSIVLEFNRIIGASSIEQEIAVKTLVESHADGIEIQDSTGATLNMRPFERESEFKQWIDAGIAVPCFCYS
;
A
#
# COMPACT_ATOMS: atom_id res chain seq x y z
N MET A 1 9.17 3.65 14.50
CA MET A 1 9.98 3.94 13.30
C MET A 1 9.37 5.15 12.62
N GLU A 2 10.16 6.16 12.27
CA GLU A 2 9.67 7.33 11.54
C GLU A 2 9.65 7.01 10.05
N LEU A 3 8.55 7.29 9.36
CA LEU A 3 8.44 7.08 7.92
C LEU A 3 9.14 8.22 7.19
N GLN A 4 10.08 7.87 6.32
CA GLN A 4 10.92 8.85 5.64
C GLN A 4 10.46 9.06 4.19
N PRO A 5 10.28 10.30 3.73
CA PRO A 5 10.10 10.60 2.31
C PRO A 5 11.24 10.00 1.47
N GLY A 6 10.88 9.44 0.32
CA GLY A 6 11.77 8.69 -0.57
C GLY A 6 11.96 7.21 -0.22
N ALA A 7 11.47 6.74 0.93
CA ALA A 7 11.50 5.32 1.27
C ALA A 7 10.51 4.53 0.41
N CYS A 8 10.91 3.31 0.01
CA CYS A 8 10.08 2.41 -0.79
C CYS A 8 9.61 1.20 0.02
N TYR A 9 8.37 0.80 -0.22
CA TYR A 9 7.76 -0.37 0.40
C TYR A 9 7.13 -1.25 -0.66
N LYS A 10 7.40 -2.55 -0.55
CA LYS A 10 6.75 -3.60 -1.30
C LYS A 10 5.51 -4.04 -0.55
N ILE A 11 4.37 -4.09 -1.24
CA ILE A 11 3.07 -4.45 -0.70
C ILE A 11 2.56 -5.72 -1.37
N GLN A 12 2.08 -6.65 -0.56
CA GLN A 12 1.48 -7.90 -1.03
C GLN A 12 -0.01 -7.69 -1.36
N ALA A 13 -0.37 -7.69 -2.65
CA ALA A 13 -1.73 -7.37 -3.10
C ALA A 13 -2.81 -8.36 -2.64
N GLN A 14 -2.44 -9.59 -2.27
CA GLN A 14 -3.37 -10.61 -1.76
C GLN A 14 -4.12 -10.18 -0.49
N HIS A 15 -3.54 -9.27 0.30
CA HIS A 15 -4.15 -8.72 1.51
C HIS A 15 -5.14 -7.59 1.21
N ILE A 16 -5.26 -7.17 -0.05
CA ILE A 16 -6.10 -6.06 -0.49
C ILE A 16 -7.27 -6.63 -1.31
N PRO A 17 -8.48 -6.74 -0.73
CA PRO A 17 -9.68 -7.27 -1.41
C PRO A 17 -9.91 -6.74 -2.82
N ALA A 18 -9.76 -5.42 -3.03
CA ALA A 18 -9.96 -4.78 -4.34
C ALA A 18 -9.03 -5.31 -5.45
N LEU A 19 -7.85 -5.83 -5.08
CA LEU A 19 -6.84 -6.33 -6.00
C LEU A 19 -6.83 -7.86 -6.15
N ARG A 20 -7.55 -8.60 -5.29
CA ARG A 20 -7.54 -10.08 -5.31
C ARG A 20 -8.02 -10.69 -6.62
N GLN A 21 -8.89 -9.99 -7.36
CA GLN A 21 -9.36 -10.42 -8.67
C GLN A 21 -8.23 -10.60 -9.70
N PHE A 22 -7.08 -9.98 -9.47
CA PHE A 22 -5.90 -10.06 -10.33
C PHE A 22 -4.90 -11.13 -9.91
N GLY A 23 -5.23 -11.95 -8.89
CA GLY A 23 -4.36 -12.97 -8.34
C GLY A 23 -3.34 -12.43 -7.32
N ASN A 24 -2.31 -13.23 -7.07
CA ASN A 24 -1.27 -12.89 -6.11
C ASN A 24 -0.11 -12.19 -6.82
N PHE A 25 0.11 -10.92 -6.49
CA PHE A 25 1.22 -10.12 -6.97
C PHE A 25 1.67 -9.13 -5.90
N GLU A 26 2.80 -8.48 -6.16
CA GLU A 26 3.37 -7.47 -5.28
C GLU A 26 3.54 -6.17 -6.06
N PHE A 27 3.41 -5.03 -5.38
CA PHE A 27 3.68 -3.72 -5.98
C PHE A 27 4.48 -2.84 -5.02
N VAL A 28 5.15 -1.85 -5.58
CA VAL A 28 6.01 -0.92 -4.86
C VAL A 28 5.37 0.44 -4.79
N VAL A 29 5.39 1.03 -3.61
CA VAL A 29 5.02 2.43 -3.37
C VAL A 29 6.20 3.21 -2.83
N ILE A 30 6.23 4.53 -3.09
CA ILE A 30 7.20 5.48 -2.55
C ILE A 30 6.50 6.40 -1.57
N ILE A 31 7.12 6.66 -0.42
CA ILE A 31 6.65 7.72 0.49
C ILE A 31 7.01 9.08 -0.11
N VAL A 32 6.01 9.86 -0.49
CA VAL A 32 6.20 11.25 -0.93
C VAL A 32 6.20 12.19 0.29
N HIS A 33 5.32 11.92 1.24
CA HIS A 33 5.19 12.71 2.47
C HIS A 33 4.71 11.82 3.61
N ALA A 34 5.18 12.10 4.83
CA ALA A 34 4.66 11.51 6.07
C ALA A 34 4.70 12.59 7.16
N ASN A 35 3.67 12.66 7.97
CA ASN A 35 3.56 13.59 9.09
C ASN A 35 2.84 12.91 10.25
N ASP A 36 3.61 12.69 11.33
CA ASP A 36 3.18 11.95 12.51
C ASP A 36 2.16 12.73 13.35
N THR A 37 2.23 14.05 13.31
CA THR A 37 1.43 14.96 14.10
C THR A 37 0.02 15.09 13.53
N SER A 38 -0.11 15.12 12.20
CA SER A 38 -1.41 15.09 11.51
C SER A 38 -1.88 13.69 11.14
N ASP A 39 -1.10 12.66 11.48
CA ASP A 39 -1.32 11.25 11.10
C ASP A 39 -1.62 11.08 9.60
N SER A 40 -0.81 11.70 8.76
CA SER A 40 -1.03 11.73 7.31
C SER A 40 0.17 11.18 6.55
N ILE A 41 -0.10 10.38 5.52
CA ILE A 41 0.91 9.87 4.59
C ILE A 41 0.46 10.07 3.14
N VAL A 42 1.40 10.39 2.26
CA VAL A 42 1.20 10.43 0.82
C VAL A 42 2.12 9.40 0.19
N LEU A 43 1.53 8.46 -0.54
CA LEU A 43 2.21 7.38 -1.23
C LEU A 43 2.01 7.54 -2.73
N GLU A 44 3.05 7.26 -3.50
CA GLU A 44 3.00 7.21 -4.96
C GLU A 44 3.20 5.78 -5.43
N PHE A 45 2.41 5.33 -6.40
CA PHE A 45 2.62 4.04 -7.05
C PHE A 45 3.89 4.10 -7.92
N ASN A 46 4.82 3.16 -7.70
CA ASN A 46 6.05 3.05 -8.49
C ASN A 46 5.92 2.01 -9.60
N ARG A 47 5.67 0.74 -9.23
CA ARG A 47 5.59 -0.38 -10.18
C ARG A 47 4.92 -1.61 -9.57
N ILE A 48 4.44 -2.51 -10.42
CA ILE A 48 4.16 -3.91 -10.06
C ILE A 48 5.45 -4.71 -10.22
N ILE A 49 5.67 -5.69 -9.35
CA ILE A 49 6.81 -6.61 -9.43
C ILE A 49 6.44 -7.79 -10.34
N GLY A 50 7.22 -7.97 -11.39
CA GLY A 50 7.00 -9.03 -12.39
C GLY A 50 6.14 -8.55 -13.56
N ALA A 51 5.54 -9.49 -14.29
CA ALA A 51 4.67 -9.19 -15.42
C ALA A 51 3.31 -8.67 -14.93
N SER A 52 2.90 -7.52 -15.45
CA SER A 52 1.62 -6.85 -15.16
C SER A 52 0.77 -6.69 -16.42
N SER A 53 -0.55 -6.62 -16.23
CA SER A 53 -1.48 -6.09 -17.23
C SER A 53 -1.75 -4.60 -16.98
N ILE A 54 -2.23 -3.91 -18.02
CA ILE A 54 -2.58 -2.48 -17.90
C ILE A 54 -3.70 -2.28 -16.88
N GLU A 55 -4.68 -3.20 -16.84
CA GLU A 55 -5.78 -3.15 -15.88
C GLU A 55 -5.28 -3.30 -14.43
N GLN A 56 -4.29 -4.16 -14.20
CA GLN A 56 -3.66 -4.32 -12.88
C GLN A 56 -2.98 -3.02 -12.45
N GLU A 57 -2.19 -2.41 -13.33
CA GLU A 57 -1.49 -1.15 -13.04
C GLU A 57 -2.46 -0.01 -12.75
N ILE A 58 -3.53 0.13 -13.55
CA ILE A 58 -4.56 1.14 -13.32
C ILE A 58 -5.24 0.91 -11.96
N ALA A 59 -5.64 -0.33 -11.64
CA ALA A 59 -6.29 -0.64 -10.38
C ALA A 59 -5.42 -0.31 -9.16
N VAL A 60 -4.13 -0.68 -9.21
CA VAL A 60 -3.17 -0.37 -8.14
C VAL A 60 -2.94 1.13 -8.03
N LYS A 61 -2.71 1.80 -9.16
CA LYS A 61 -2.48 3.25 -9.19
C LYS A 61 -3.67 4.01 -8.62
N THR A 62 -4.89 3.68 -9.07
CA THR A 62 -6.12 4.26 -8.52
C THR A 62 -6.26 3.97 -7.04
N LEU A 63 -5.96 2.76 -6.57
CA LEU A 63 -5.99 2.45 -5.14
C LEU A 63 -5.03 3.33 -4.32
N VAL A 64 -3.78 3.45 -4.75
CA VAL A 64 -2.73 4.20 -4.02
C VAL A 64 -2.98 5.71 -4.07
N GLU A 65 -3.37 6.24 -5.22
CA GLU A 65 -3.47 7.69 -5.47
C GLU A 65 -4.86 8.26 -5.19
N SER A 66 -5.91 7.43 -5.08
CA SER A 66 -7.27 7.95 -4.93
C SER A 66 -7.48 8.73 -3.64
N HIS A 67 -6.73 8.46 -2.55
CA HIS A 67 -6.82 9.14 -1.24
C HIS A 67 -8.25 9.38 -0.67
N ALA A 68 -9.32 8.89 -1.31
CA ALA A 68 -10.64 9.52 -1.22
C ALA A 68 -11.72 8.65 -0.56
N ASP A 69 -11.58 7.32 -0.50
CA ASP A 69 -12.69 6.46 -0.06
C ASP A 69 -12.35 5.45 1.05
N GLY A 70 -11.09 5.40 1.53
CA GLY A 70 -10.65 4.35 2.44
C GLY A 70 -10.67 2.96 1.78
N ILE A 71 -9.83 2.04 2.25
CA ILE A 71 -9.67 0.73 1.61
C ILE A 71 -10.07 -0.36 2.59
N GLU A 72 -11.07 -1.16 2.23
CA GLU A 72 -11.42 -2.33 3.03
C GLU A 72 -10.29 -3.37 2.92
N ILE A 73 -9.81 -3.86 4.06
CA ILE A 73 -8.72 -4.84 4.15
C ILE A 73 -9.24 -6.03 4.92
N GLN A 74 -8.76 -7.23 4.60
CA GLN A 74 -9.05 -8.41 5.42
C GLN A 74 -7.78 -8.88 6.12
N ASP A 75 -7.90 -9.07 7.43
CA ASP A 75 -6.83 -9.67 8.22
C ASP A 75 -6.69 -11.18 7.94
N SER A 76 -5.73 -11.82 8.61
CA SER A 76 -5.48 -13.27 8.49
C SER A 76 -6.61 -14.15 9.04
N THR A 77 -7.57 -13.58 9.77
CA THR A 77 -8.77 -14.26 10.30
C THR A 77 -9.98 -14.11 9.38
N GLY A 78 -9.88 -13.27 8.34
CA GLY A 78 -10.96 -12.96 7.40
C GLY A 78 -11.86 -11.80 7.85
N ALA A 79 -11.52 -11.11 8.94
CA ALA A 79 -12.27 -9.94 9.41
C ALA A 79 -11.94 -8.72 8.53
N THR A 80 -12.99 -8.02 8.07
CA THR A 80 -12.83 -6.76 7.34
C THR A 80 -12.45 -5.65 8.31
N LEU A 81 -11.23 -5.13 8.17
CA LEU A 81 -10.73 -3.93 8.81
C LEU A 81 -10.84 -2.77 7.83
N ASN A 82 -11.54 -1.71 8.22
CA ASN A 82 -11.58 -0.47 7.46
C ASN A 82 -10.36 0.36 7.81
N MET A 83 -9.25 0.14 7.10
CA MET A 83 -8.03 0.94 7.26
C MET A 83 -7.75 1.73 5.98
N ARG A 84 -7.14 2.90 6.13
CA ARG A 84 -6.73 3.83 5.10
C ARG A 84 -5.21 3.97 5.13
N PRO A 85 -4.47 2.89 4.85
CA PRO A 85 -3.01 2.86 4.92
C PRO A 85 -2.35 3.79 3.89
N PHE A 86 -3.10 4.27 2.90
CA PHE A 86 -2.65 5.27 1.91
C PHE A 86 -3.07 6.70 2.26
N GLU A 87 -3.68 6.91 3.43
CA GLU A 87 -4.07 8.22 3.96
C GLU A 87 -3.43 8.47 5.33
N ARG A 88 -3.39 7.45 6.21
CA ARG A 88 -2.95 7.54 7.60
C ARG A 88 -1.61 6.87 7.86
N GLU A 89 -0.70 7.60 8.48
CA GLU A 89 0.63 7.11 8.80
C GLU A 89 0.60 5.96 9.81
N SER A 90 -0.23 6.07 10.84
CA SER A 90 -0.42 5.09 11.91
C SER A 90 -0.95 3.76 11.39
N GLU A 91 -1.81 3.79 10.37
CA GLU A 91 -2.39 2.59 9.75
C GLU A 91 -1.43 1.97 8.74
N PHE A 92 -0.63 2.77 8.03
CA PHE A 92 0.48 2.25 7.24
C PHE A 92 1.55 1.59 8.12
N LYS A 93 1.85 2.14 9.30
CA LYS A 93 2.76 1.50 10.28
C LYS A 93 2.24 0.13 10.72
N GLN A 94 0.94 -0.03 10.93
CA GLN A 94 0.35 -1.34 11.23
C GLN A 94 0.54 -2.34 10.09
N TRP A 95 0.50 -1.91 8.83
CA TRP A 95 0.82 -2.77 7.68
C TRP A 95 2.28 -3.21 7.67
N ILE A 96 3.19 -2.34 8.09
CA ILE A 96 4.61 -2.67 8.23
C ILE A 96 4.79 -3.71 9.34
N ASP A 97 4.18 -3.48 10.51
CA ASP A 97 4.27 -4.39 11.65
C ASP A 97 3.63 -5.76 11.36
N ALA A 98 2.58 -5.79 10.53
CA ALA A 98 1.93 -7.02 10.07
C ALA A 98 2.68 -7.74 8.93
N GLY A 99 3.75 -7.14 8.38
CA GLY A 99 4.51 -7.69 7.25
C GLY A 99 3.79 -7.61 5.89
N ILE A 100 2.70 -6.85 5.80
CA ILE A 100 1.97 -6.60 4.55
C ILE A 100 2.77 -5.62 3.67
N ALA A 101 3.38 -4.61 4.30
CA ALA A 101 4.28 -3.66 3.67
C ALA A 101 5.72 -3.89 4.17
N VAL A 102 6.64 -4.19 3.27
CA VAL A 102 8.04 -4.51 3.62
C VAL A 102 8.97 -3.49 2.96
N PRO A 103 9.92 -2.87 3.70
CA PRO A 103 10.90 -1.98 3.11
C PRO A 103 11.65 -2.64 1.94
N CYS A 104 11.85 -1.90 0.85
CA CYS A 104 12.56 -2.39 -0.34
C CYS A 104 13.35 -1.28 -1.03
N PHE A 105 14.15 -1.65 -2.03
CA PHE A 105 14.84 -0.68 -2.88
C PHE A 105 13.91 -0.14 -3.97
N CYS A 106 14.00 1.17 -4.23
CA CYS A 106 13.17 1.81 -5.24
C CYS A 106 13.46 1.40 -6.70
N TYR A 107 14.50 0.62 -6.97
CA TYR A 107 14.98 0.29 -8.33
C TYR A 107 15.03 -1.21 -8.65
N SER A 108 14.55 -2.10 -7.77
CA SER A 108 14.61 -3.56 -7.95
C SER A 108 13.48 -4.17 -8.78
#